data_AF-A0A2V6T7Y0-F1
#
_entry.id   AF-A0A2V6T7Y0-F1
#
_cell.length_a   1.000
_cell.length_b   1.000
_cell.length_c   1.000
_cell.angle_alpha   90.00
_cell.angle_beta   90.00
_cell.angle_gamma   90.00
#
_symmetry.space_group_name_H-M   'P 1'
#
loop_
_entity.id
_entity.type
_entity.pdbx_description
1 polymer ?
#
loop_
_entity_poly.entity_id
_entity_poly.type
_entity_poly.pdbx_seq_one_letter_code
_entity_poly.pdbx_strand_id
1 'polypeptide(L)'
;MSRRDDIAGRMAESVVKRLVGRKLVEIKDEARARDVVRHILSENFLAEEKIETEVTALLMENAKLIKDSASDYKRLFTLAKTKLARERGFIL
;
A
#
# COMPACT_ATOMS: atom_id res chain seq x y z
N MET A 1 -7.78 -11.15 13.93
CA MET A 1 -7.47 -9.90 13.22
C MET A 1 -6.24 -10.17 12.34
N SER A 2 -6.25 -9.74 11.08
CA SER A 2 -5.09 -9.91 10.20
C SER A 2 -3.95 -9.03 10.71
N ARG A 3 -2.70 -9.50 10.68
CA ARG A 3 -1.52 -8.73 11.14
C ARG A 3 -1.44 -7.33 10.53
N ARG A 4 -1.96 -7.15 9.31
CA ARG A 4 -2.03 -5.86 8.61
C ARG A 4 -3.10 -4.92 9.18
N ASP A 5 -4.21 -5.46 9.66
CA ASP A 5 -5.29 -4.67 10.27
C ASP A 5 -4.85 -4.09 11.63
N ASP A 6 -4.08 -4.86 12.40
CA ASP A 6 -3.45 -4.36 13.63
C ASP A 6 -2.44 -3.23 13.35
N ILE A 7 -1.68 -3.35 12.25
CA ILE A 7 -0.75 -2.31 11.80
C ILE A 7 -1.53 -1.07 11.33
N ALA A 8 -2.60 -1.25 10.55
CA ALA A 8 -3.47 -0.17 10.11
C ALA A 8 -4.07 0.59 11.30
N GLY A 9 -4.49 -0.11 12.35
CA GLY A 9 -4.97 0.50 13.60
C GLY A 9 -3.92 1.36 14.30
N ARG A 10 -2.69 0.86 14.48
CA ARG A 10 -1.58 1.62 15.10
C ARG A 10 -1.17 2.84 14.26
N MET A 11 -1.18 2.68 12.94
CA MET A 11 -0.90 3.78 12.01
C MET A 11 -2.00 4.84 12.05
N ALA A 12 -3.27 4.43 12.04
CA ALA A 12 -4.41 5.33 12.14
C ALA A 12 -4.36 6.18 13.40
N GLU A 13 -4.05 5.57 14.55
CA GLU A 13 -3.85 6.30 15.79
C GLU A 13 -2.72 7.33 15.69
N SER A 14 -1.58 6.95 15.11
CA SER A 14 -0.44 7.86 14.93
C SER A 14 -0.74 9.02 13.99
N VAL A 15 -1.52 8.78 12.92
CA VAL A 15 -1.94 9.80 11.95
C VAL A 15 -2.88 10.80 12.61
N VAL A 16 -3.95 10.32 13.25
CA VAL A 16 -4.94 11.17 13.93
C VAL A 16 -4.26 11.99 15.03
N LYS A 17 -3.40 11.37 15.84
CA LYS A 17 -2.65 12.07 16.89
C LYS A 17 -1.76 13.20 16.35
N ARG A 18 -1.09 12.98 15.21
CA ARG A 18 -0.26 14.02 14.57
C ARG A 18 -1.09 15.15 13.96
N LEU A 19 -2.23 14.82 13.35
CA LEU A 19 -3.15 15.78 12.76
C LEU A 19 -3.74 16.73 13.81
N VAL A 20 -4.19 16.17 14.94
CA VAL A 20 -4.69 16.94 16.10
C VAL A 20 -3.54 17.71 16.75
N GLY A 21 -2.41 17.06 17.02
CA GLY A 21 -1.26 17.68 17.69
C GLY A 21 -0.65 18.87 16.92
N ARG A 22 -0.72 18.85 15.58
CA ARG A 22 -0.29 19.96 14.73
C ARG A 22 -1.39 21.00 14.48
N LYS A 23 -2.58 20.84 15.08
CA LYS A 23 -3.77 21.69 14.88
C LYS A 23 -4.14 21.88 13.41
N LEU A 24 -3.91 20.85 12.58
CA LEU A 24 -4.23 20.89 11.16
C LEU A 24 -5.71 20.59 10.89
N VAL A 25 -6.41 20.02 11.87
CA VAL A 25 -7.83 19.65 11.81
C VAL A 25 -8.43 19.67 13.21
N GLU A 26 -9.68 20.14 13.31
CA GLU A 26 -10.52 19.96 14.49
C GLU A 26 -11.38 18.72 14.32
N ILE A 27 -11.18 17.75 15.20
CA ILE A 27 -11.87 16.46 15.16
C ILE A 27 -12.84 16.42 16.35
N LYS A 28 -14.15 16.33 16.05
CA LYS A 28 -15.20 16.23 17.08
C LYS A 28 -15.30 14.82 17.68
N ASP A 29 -15.07 13.80 16.87
CA ASP A 29 -15.11 12.39 17.25
C ASP A 29 -13.83 11.70 16.80
N GLU A 30 -12.88 11.58 17.74
CA GLU A 30 -11.58 10.99 17.46
C GLU A 30 -11.66 9.48 17.17
N ALA A 31 -12.60 8.78 17.80
CA ALA A 31 -12.79 7.34 17.57
C ALA A 31 -13.25 7.08 16.14
N ARG A 32 -14.25 7.82 15.67
CA ARG A 32 -14.72 7.73 14.28
C ARG A 32 -13.63 8.12 13.28
N ALA A 33 -12.85 9.16 13.56
CA ALA A 33 -11.74 9.55 12.70
C ALA A 33 -10.67 8.43 12.59
N ARG A 34 -10.34 7.79 13.71
CA ARG A 34 -9.42 6.63 13.73
C ARG A 34 -9.97 5.46 12.93
N ASP A 35 -11.26 5.15 13.05
CA ASP A 35 -11.90 4.07 12.29
C ASP A 35 -11.88 4.33 10.78
N VAL A 36 -12.17 5.56 10.35
CA VAL A 36 -12.10 5.95 8.94
C VAL A 36 -10.67 5.82 8.41
N VAL A 37 -9.67 6.33 9.13
CA VAL A 37 -8.27 6.22 8.71
C VAL A 37 -7.81 4.76 8.69
N ARG A 38 -8.21 3.93 9.68
CA ARG A 38 -7.93 2.49 9.68
C ARG A 38 -8.49 1.82 8.43
N HIS A 39 -9.76 2.10 8.10
CA HIS A 39 -10.42 1.51 6.95
C HIS A 39 -9.69 1.86 5.64
N ILE A 40 -9.37 3.14 5.43
CA ILE A 40 -8.61 3.61 4.25
C ILE A 40 -7.24 2.93 4.17
N LEU A 41 -6.52 2.81 5.30
CA LEU A 41 -5.23 2.13 5.32
C LEU A 41 -5.35 0.65 4.98
N SER A 42 -6.37 -0.04 5.52
CA SER A 42 -6.64 -1.44 5.21
C SER A 42 -6.99 -1.65 3.73
N GLU A 43 -7.78 -0.76 3.12
CA GLU A 43 -8.06 -0.78 1.67
C GLU A 43 -6.79 -0.56 0.84
N ASN A 44 -5.94 0.38 1.24
CA ASN A 44 -4.67 0.64 0.56
C ASN A 44 -3.73 -0.57 0.63
N PHE A 45 -3.66 -1.26 1.77
CA PHE A 45 -2.86 -2.48 1.88
C PHE A 45 -3.38 -3.61 0.97
N LEU A 46 -4.69 -3.77 0.85
CA LEU A 46 -5.30 -4.73 -0.06
C LEU A 46 -5.01 -4.37 -1.53
N ALA A 47 -5.09 -3.08 -1.87
CA ALA A 47 -4.76 -2.60 -3.20
C ALA A 47 -3.28 -2.82 -3.54
N GLU A 48 -2.37 -2.59 -2.59
CA GLU A 48 -0.94 -2.86 -2.77
C GLU A 48 -0.69 -4.35 -3.03
N GLU A 49 -1.30 -5.24 -2.25
CA GLU A 49 -1.18 -6.69 -2.44
C GLU A 49 -1.71 -7.15 -3.80
N LYS A 50 -2.81 -6.54 -4.27
CA LYS A 50 -3.33 -6.78 -5.61
C LYS A 50 -2.34 -6.36 -6.69
N ILE A 51 -1.70 -5.19 -6.54
CA ILE A 51 -0.65 -4.73 -7.47
C ILE A 51 0.51 -5.72 -7.48
N GLU A 52 0.97 -6.19 -6.32
CA GLU A 52 2.07 -7.15 -6.22
C GLU A 52 1.75 -8.50 -6.87
N THR A 53 0.52 -8.98 -6.69
CA THR A 53 0.03 -10.22 -7.31
C THR A 53 -0.03 -10.09 -8.83
N GLU A 54 -0.53 -8.95 -9.34
CA GLU A 54 -0.60 -8.67 -10.77
C GLU A 54 0.80 -8.51 -11.41
N VAL A 55 1.73 -7.83 -10.74
CA VAL A 55 3.12 -7.73 -11.20
C VAL A 55 3.74 -9.12 -11.30
N THR A 56 3.53 -9.96 -10.29
CA THR A 56 4.07 -11.33 -10.26
C THR A 56 3.49 -12.16 -11.40
N ALA A 57 2.17 -12.11 -11.63
CA ALA A 57 1.53 -12.78 -12.74
C ALA A 57 2.08 -12.31 -14.10
N LEU A 58 2.23 -10.99 -14.29
CA LEU A 58 2.75 -10.40 -15.52
C LEU A 58 4.19 -10.87 -15.79
N LEU A 59 5.04 -10.94 -14.75
CA LEU A 59 6.41 -11.43 -14.92
C LEU A 59 6.45 -12.93 -15.18
N MET A 60 5.56 -13.73 -14.59
CA MET A 60 5.47 -15.17 -14.84
C MET A 60 5.02 -15.47 -16.28
N GLU A 61 4.04 -14.74 -16.80
CA GLU A 61 3.61 -14.86 -18.20
C GLU A 61 4.74 -14.51 -19.19
N ASN A 62 5.55 -13.51 -18.82
CA ASN A 62 6.68 -13.06 -19.63
C ASN A 62 8.00 -13.75 -19.26
N ALA A 63 7.98 -14.78 -18.40
CA ALA A 63 9.20 -15.42 -17.88
C ALA A 63 10.10 -15.99 -18.99
N LYS A 64 9.52 -16.42 -20.12
CA LYS A 64 10.27 -16.91 -21.29
C LYS A 64 11.07 -15.80 -22.00
N LEU A 65 10.68 -14.54 -21.84
CA LEU A 65 11.35 -13.36 -22.40
C LEU A 65 12.37 -12.75 -21.43
N ILE A 66 12.22 -13.02 -20.13
CA ILE A 66 13.15 -12.59 -19.08
C ILE A 66 14.33 -13.58 -19.12
N LYS A 67 15.44 -13.18 -19.75
CA LYS A 67 16.69 -13.96 -19.76
C LYS A 67 17.13 -14.33 -18.34
N ASP A 68 17.83 -15.46 -18.22
CA ASP A 68 18.27 -16.22 -17.01
C ASP A 68 18.96 -15.46 -15.85
N SER A 69 19.00 -14.13 -15.83
CA SER A 69 19.58 -13.37 -14.73
C SER A 69 18.52 -13.01 -13.67
N ALA A 70 18.71 -13.51 -12.44
CA ALA A 70 17.89 -13.17 -11.28
C ALA A 70 17.91 -11.65 -10.97
N SER A 71 18.95 -10.94 -11.42
CA SER A 71 19.07 -9.48 -11.34
C SER A 71 18.07 -8.75 -12.24
N ASP A 72 17.76 -9.27 -13.42
CA ASP A 72 16.82 -8.64 -14.35
C ASP A 72 15.38 -8.80 -13.85
N TYR A 73 15.05 -9.95 -13.25
CA TYR A 73 13.74 -10.17 -12.63
C TYR A 73 13.43 -9.12 -11.55
N LYS A 74 14.36 -8.91 -10.60
CA LYS A 74 14.15 -7.94 -9.52
C LYS A 74 13.99 -6.51 -10.02
N ARG A 75 14.74 -6.12 -11.06
CA ARG A 75 14.62 -4.80 -11.69
C ARG A 75 13.29 -4.62 -12.40
N LEU A 76 12.87 -5.61 -13.18
CA LEU A 76 11.59 -5.59 -13.89
C LEU A 76 10.41 -5.57 -12.93
N PHE A 77 10.49 -6.33 -11.83
CA PHE A 77 9.50 -6.29 -10.76
C PHE A 77 9.34 -4.89 -10.17
N THR A 78 10.43 -4.22 -9.80
CA THR A 78 10.36 -2.86 -9.26
C THR A 78 9.76 -1.89 -10.29
N LEU A 79 10.19 -1.95 -11.55
CA LEU A 79 9.67 -1.07 -12.61
C LEU A 79 8.18 -1.29 -12.88
N ALA A 80 7.75 -2.55 -12.96
CA ALA A 80 6.35 -2.91 -13.17
C ALA A 80 5.49 -2.50 -11.97
N LYS A 81 5.96 -2.73 -10.73
CA LYS A 81 5.28 -2.30 -9.50
C LYS A 81 5.11 -0.78 -9.46
N THR A 82 6.17 -0.01 -9.77
CA THR A 82 6.10 1.45 -9.83
C THR A 82 5.16 1.95 -10.93
N LYS A 83 5.16 1.31 -12.11
CA LYS A 83 4.26 1.69 -13.21
C LYS A 83 2.78 1.45 -12.85
N LEU A 84 2.45 0.26 -12.37
CA LEU A 84 1.08 -0.10 -11.98
C LEU A 84 0.58 0.73 -10.78
N ALA A 85 1.45 1.01 -9.80
CA ALA A 85 1.10 1.90 -8.70
C ALA A 85 0.77 3.32 -9.19
N ARG A 86 1.60 3.88 -10.08
CA ARG A 86 1.37 5.21 -10.65
C ARG A 86 0.07 5.29 -11.44
N GLU A 87 -0.24 4.28 -12.26
CA GLU A 87 -1.49 4.21 -13.03
C GLU A 87 -2.73 4.15 -12.13
N ARG A 88 -2.59 3.57 -10.93
CA ARG A 88 -3.67 3.47 -9.93
C ARG A 88 -3.67 4.61 -8.91
N GLY A 89 -2.82 5.63 -9.09
CA GLY A 89 -2.74 6.77 -8.19
C GLY A 89 -2.07 6.49 -6.84
N PHE A 90 -1.40 5.34 -6.69
CA PHE A 90 -0.60 5.03 -5.51
C PHE A 90 0.81 5.60 -5.64
N ILE A 91 1.33 6.13 -4.53
CA ILE A 91 2.73 6.54 -4.40
C ILE A 91 3.40 5.46 -3.53
N LEU A 92 4.37 4.74 -4.12
CA LEU A 92 5.20 3.72 -3.46
C LEU A 92 6.51 4.31 -2.95
#